data_AF-A0A645I5U2-F1
#
_entry.id   AF-A0A645I5U2-F1
#
_cell.length_a   1.000
_cell.length_b   1.000
_cell.length_c   1.000
_cell.angle_alpha   90.00
_cell.angle_beta   90.00
_cell.angle_gamma   90.00
#
_symmetry.space_group_name_H-M   'P 1'
#
loop_
_entity.id
_entity.type
_entity.pdbx_description
1 polymer ?
#
loop_
_entity_poly.entity_id
_entity_poly.type
_entity_poly.pdbx_seq_one_letter_code
_entity_poly.pdbx_strand_id
1 'polypeptide(L)'
;MAVKAEIHTINGFSAHADRDDLLAWAANFTTSPFFLITHGEPESSLAFSQTLEKAGMKSAVPSAGQEIQLEPNGAAKAVKLPEQPVLLRGEEVPSVLTEILTLASGLRESAPGKEDEDILPLLQSSRILLETARRKMSAKKV
;
A
#
# COMPACT_ATOMS: atom_id res chain seq x y z
N MET A 1 30.57 22.08 -2.60
CA MET A 1 31.22 21.35 -1.49
C MET A 1 31.40 19.91 -1.91
N ALA A 2 32.47 19.24 -1.47
CA ALA A 2 32.76 17.83 -1.79
C ALA A 2 32.89 17.00 -0.52
N VAL A 3 32.39 15.75 -0.54
CA VAL A 3 32.52 14.78 0.55
C VAL A 3 33.99 14.30 0.59
N LYS A 4 34.64 14.37 1.77
CA LYS A 4 36.06 14.01 1.99
C LYS A 4 36.25 12.69 2.79
N ALA A 5 35.18 11.94 3.03
CA ALA A 5 35.23 10.69 3.79
C ALA A 5 35.50 9.48 2.89
N GLU A 6 36.14 8.45 3.45
CA GLU A 6 36.28 7.14 2.80
C GLU A 6 34.96 6.38 2.87
N ILE A 7 34.53 5.79 1.74
CA ILE A 7 33.27 5.06 1.62
C ILE A 7 33.59 3.58 1.51
N HIS A 8 33.10 2.79 2.47
CA HIS A 8 33.18 1.34 2.45
C HIS A 8 31.78 0.75 2.40
N THR A 9 31.57 -0.23 1.52
CA THR A 9 30.32 -1.02 1.48
C THR A 9 30.59 -2.37 2.12
N ILE A 10 29.88 -2.66 3.20
CA ILE A 10 29.92 -3.96 3.86
C ILE A 10 28.60 -4.66 3.57
N ASN A 11 28.65 -5.73 2.76
CA ASN A 11 27.48 -6.52 2.39
C ASN A 11 27.12 -7.54 3.49
N GLY A 12 25.90 -8.08 3.45
CA GLY A 12 25.48 -9.20 4.32
C GLY A 12 24.84 -8.82 5.65
N PHE A 13 24.72 -7.53 5.99
CA PHE A 13 24.02 -7.07 7.20
C PHE A 13 22.52 -6.78 6.99
N SER A 14 22.04 -6.80 5.74
CA SER A 14 20.64 -6.52 5.40
C SER A 14 19.67 -7.66 5.76
N ALA A 15 20.18 -8.84 6.15
CA ALA A 15 19.40 -10.04 6.49
C ALA A 15 18.41 -10.49 5.38
N HIS A 16 18.58 -10.00 4.15
CA HIS A 16 17.85 -10.45 2.98
C HIS A 16 18.64 -11.54 2.26
N ALA A 17 17.93 -12.59 1.82
CA ALA A 17 18.47 -13.58 0.90
C ALA A 17 18.96 -12.88 -0.37
N ASP A 18 20.14 -13.29 -0.84
CA ASP A 18 20.62 -12.81 -2.13
C ASP A 18 19.89 -13.52 -3.30
N ARG A 19 20.27 -13.20 -4.53
CA ARG A 19 19.66 -13.79 -5.72
C ARG A 19 19.76 -15.32 -5.73
N ASP A 20 20.91 -15.85 -5.36
CA ASP A 20 21.19 -17.28 -5.48
C ASP A 20 20.48 -18.04 -4.35
N ASP A 21 20.40 -17.46 -3.15
CA ASP A 21 19.57 -17.95 -2.05
C ASP A 21 18.07 -17.98 -2.43
N LEU A 22 17.56 -16.92 -3.06
CA LEU A 22 16.17 -16.87 -3.51
C LEU A 22 15.87 -17.90 -4.61
N LEU A 23 16.82 -18.14 -5.52
CA LEU A 23 16.69 -19.20 -6.53
C LEU A 23 16.72 -20.60 -5.90
N ALA A 24 17.62 -20.83 -4.95
CA ALA A 24 17.70 -22.09 -4.23
C ALA A 24 16.40 -22.34 -3.44
N TRP A 25 15.86 -21.31 -2.79
CA TRP A 25 14.55 -21.37 -2.13
C TRP A 25 13.43 -21.72 -3.11
N ALA A 26 13.35 -21.02 -4.25
CA ALA A 26 12.33 -21.26 -5.27
C ALA A 26 12.43 -22.67 -5.89
N ALA A 27 13.63 -23.23 -6.02
CA ALA A 27 13.86 -24.57 -6.55
C ALA A 27 13.40 -25.71 -5.61
N ASN A 28 13.16 -25.42 -4.32
CA ASN A 28 12.72 -26.43 -3.35
C ASN A 28 11.21 -26.71 -3.40
N PHE A 29 10.43 -25.99 -4.20
CA PHE A 29 9.01 -26.29 -4.37
C PHE A 29 8.83 -27.54 -5.24
N THR A 30 8.07 -28.51 -4.71
CA THR A 30 7.70 -29.74 -5.44
C THR A 30 6.47 -29.55 -6.34
N THR A 31 5.72 -28.46 -6.14
CA THR A 31 4.65 -28.00 -7.02
C THR A 31 5.21 -27.04 -8.08
N SER A 32 4.38 -26.63 -9.04
CA SER A 32 4.74 -25.57 -10.01
C SER A 32 4.01 -24.27 -9.64
N PRO A 33 4.43 -23.55 -8.59
CA PRO A 33 3.78 -22.32 -8.18
C PRO A 33 4.00 -21.20 -9.20
N PHE A 34 3.12 -20.21 -9.14
CA PHE A 34 3.30 -18.93 -9.83
C PHE A 34 3.86 -17.89 -8.84
N PHE A 35 5.07 -17.40 -9.09
CA PHE A 35 5.75 -16.45 -8.22
C PHE A 35 5.36 -15.00 -8.53
N LEU A 36 4.86 -14.27 -7.53
CA LEU A 36 4.65 -12.83 -7.62
C LEU A 36 5.81 -12.11 -6.96
N ILE A 37 6.62 -11.40 -7.75
CA ILE A 37 7.80 -10.69 -7.27
C ILE A 37 7.39 -9.27 -6.88
N THR A 38 7.48 -8.97 -5.59
CA THR A 38 7.13 -7.68 -5.01
C THR A 38 8.32 -7.12 -4.23
N HIS A 39 8.20 -5.89 -3.72
CA HIS A 39 9.21 -5.26 -2.84
C HIS A 39 10.65 -5.34 -3.36
N GLY A 40 10.88 -4.81 -4.56
CA GLY A 40 12.20 -4.61 -5.14
C GLY A 40 12.21 -3.40 -6.06
N GLU A 41 13.40 -2.92 -6.41
CA GLU A 41 13.52 -1.94 -7.48
C GLU A 41 13.03 -2.55 -8.80
N PRO A 42 12.36 -1.77 -9.68
CA PRO A 42 11.75 -2.30 -10.89
C PRO A 42 12.70 -3.14 -11.75
N GLU A 43 13.93 -2.67 -11.94
CA GLU A 43 14.95 -3.36 -12.72
C GLU A 43 15.37 -4.70 -12.09
N SER A 44 15.60 -4.70 -10.78
CA SER A 44 15.97 -5.91 -10.02
C SER A 44 14.86 -6.95 -10.03
N SER A 45 13.61 -6.53 -9.82
CA SER A 45 12.45 -7.42 -9.84
C SER A 45 12.22 -8.05 -11.22
N LEU A 46 12.35 -7.27 -12.30
CA LEU A 46 12.24 -7.76 -13.67
C LEU A 46 13.37 -8.74 -14.02
N ALA A 47 14.62 -8.42 -13.64
CA ALA A 47 15.76 -9.30 -13.86
C ALA A 47 15.61 -10.63 -13.12
N PHE A 48 15.10 -10.60 -11.88
CA PHE A 48 14.83 -11.82 -11.12
C PHE A 48 13.70 -12.66 -11.74
N SER A 49 12.63 -12.01 -12.21
CA SER A 49 11.52 -12.67 -12.93
C SER A 49 12.00 -13.43 -14.16
N GLN A 50 12.83 -12.80 -15.00
CA GLN A 50 13.44 -13.45 -16.16
C GLN A 50 14.35 -14.62 -15.77
N THR A 51 15.00 -14.54 -14.61
CA THR A 51 15.87 -15.62 -14.12
C THR A 51 15.04 -16.82 -13.67
N LEU A 52 13.91 -16.61 -12.99
CA LEU A 52 12.96 -17.68 -12.67
C LEU A 52 12.38 -18.32 -13.94
N GLU A 53 12.02 -17.51 -14.94
CA GLU A 53 11.51 -18.02 -16.23
C GLU A 53 12.54 -18.90 -16.95
N LYS A 54 13.82 -18.50 -16.98
CA LYS A 54 14.91 -19.31 -17.55
C LYS A 54 15.11 -20.63 -16.80
N ALA A 55 14.79 -20.66 -15.51
CA ALA A 55 14.81 -21.87 -14.68
C ALA A 55 13.50 -22.70 -14.80
N GLY A 56 12.58 -22.34 -15.70
CA GLY A 56 11.33 -23.07 -15.95
C GLY A 56 10.21 -22.75 -14.96
N MET A 57 10.37 -21.74 -14.12
CA MET A 57 9.38 -21.31 -13.13
C MET A 57 8.52 -20.17 -13.70
N LYS A 58 7.24 -20.14 -13.31
CA LYS A 58 6.31 -19.09 -13.74
C LYS A 58 6.38 -17.93 -12.77
N SER A 59 6.51 -16.71 -13.26
CA SER A 59 6.52 -15.52 -12.40
C SER A 59 5.87 -14.31 -13.05
N ALA A 60 5.56 -13.30 -12.25
CA ALA A 60 5.22 -11.95 -12.71
C ALA A 60 5.70 -10.91 -11.71
N VAL A 61 5.94 -9.70 -12.22
CA VAL A 61 6.17 -8.49 -11.42
C VAL A 61 4.88 -7.64 -11.45
N PRO A 62 4.09 -7.61 -10.37
CA PRO A 62 2.85 -6.84 -10.36
C PRO A 62 3.10 -5.33 -10.45
N SER A 63 2.20 -4.61 -11.11
CA SER A 63 2.15 -3.15 -11.06
C SER A 63 1.36 -2.67 -9.84
N ALA A 64 1.65 -1.46 -9.36
CA ALA A 64 0.87 -0.87 -8.26
C ALA A 64 -0.61 -0.76 -8.64
N GLY A 65 -1.50 -1.25 -7.77
CA GLY A 65 -2.95 -1.28 -8.02
C GLY A 65 -3.41 -2.38 -8.97
N GLN A 66 -2.52 -3.24 -9.47
CA GLN A 66 -2.90 -4.38 -10.31
C GLN A 66 -3.59 -5.46 -9.47
N GLU A 67 -4.73 -5.93 -9.94
CA GLU A 67 -5.42 -7.09 -9.38
C GLU A 67 -5.03 -8.38 -10.11
N ILE A 68 -4.82 -9.44 -9.32
CA ILE A 68 -4.40 -10.75 -9.80
C ILE A 68 -5.35 -11.81 -9.24
N GLN A 69 -5.97 -12.57 -10.12
CA GLN A 69 -6.84 -13.67 -9.74
C GLN A 69 -6.02 -14.94 -9.59
N LEU A 70 -6.13 -15.56 -8.41
CA LEU A 70 -5.45 -16.81 -8.07
C LEU A 70 -6.39 -17.99 -8.33
N GLU A 71 -5.88 -19.00 -9.02
CA GLU A 71 -6.59 -20.24 -9.28
C GLU A 71 -6.08 -21.35 -8.33
N PRO A 72 -6.95 -22.32 -7.94
CA PRO A 72 -6.56 -23.41 -7.04
C PRO A 72 -5.40 -24.29 -7.54
N ASN A 73 -5.13 -24.28 -8.84
CA ASN A 73 -4.04 -25.04 -9.48
C ASN A 73 -2.69 -24.31 -9.48
N GLY A 74 -2.57 -23.19 -8.75
CA GLY A 74 -1.34 -22.41 -8.65
C GLY A 74 -1.08 -21.52 -9.87
N ALA A 75 -2.05 -21.37 -10.78
CA ALA A 75 -1.99 -20.35 -11.82
C ALA A 75 -2.44 -19.00 -11.25
N ALA A 76 -1.81 -17.93 -11.72
CA ALA A 76 -2.28 -16.57 -11.49
C ALA A 76 -2.47 -15.89 -12.85
N LYS A 77 -3.59 -15.20 -13.03
CA LYS A 77 -3.84 -14.41 -14.23
C LYS A 77 -4.03 -12.96 -13.83
N ALA A 78 -3.32 -12.07 -14.52
CA ALA A 78 -3.61 -10.65 -14.45
C ALA A 78 -5.07 -10.45 -14.85
N VAL A 79 -5.86 -9.88 -13.95
CA VAL A 79 -7.24 -9.54 -14.27
C VAL A 79 -7.17 -8.25 -15.07
N LYS A 80 -7.64 -8.29 -16.32
CA LYS A 80 -8.01 -7.06 -17.02
C LYS A 80 -9.32 -6.58 -16.42
N LEU A 81 -9.25 -5.98 -15.24
CA LEU A 81 -10.32 -5.08 -14.86
C LEU A 81 -10.21 -3.90 -15.82
N PRO A 82 -11.31 -3.49 -16.49
CA PRO A 82 -11.30 -2.20 -17.14
C PRO A 82 -10.89 -1.21 -16.04
N GLU A 83 -9.79 -0.49 -16.25
CA GLU A 83 -9.51 0.72 -15.50
C GLU A 83 -10.71 1.62 -15.74
N GLN A 84 -11.73 1.50 -14.90
CA GLN A 84 -12.66 2.58 -14.72
C GLN A 84 -11.80 3.59 -13.99
N PRO A 85 -11.48 4.74 -14.60
CA PRO A 85 -10.91 5.81 -13.82
C PRO A 85 -11.85 5.95 -12.65
N VAL A 86 -11.33 5.77 -11.43
CA VAL A 86 -12.02 6.28 -10.27
C VAL A 86 -12.14 7.75 -10.60
N LEU A 87 -13.32 8.14 -11.10
CA LEU A 87 -13.74 9.52 -11.10
C LEU A 87 -13.80 9.83 -9.61
N LEU A 88 -12.66 10.24 -9.07
CA LEU A 88 -12.61 11.14 -7.95
C LEU A 88 -13.41 12.33 -8.46
N ARG A 89 -14.74 12.28 -8.35
CA ARG A 89 -15.50 13.49 -8.12
C ARG A 89 -14.76 14.08 -6.95
N GLY A 90 -13.98 15.13 -7.19
CA GLY A 90 -13.35 15.84 -6.09
C GLY A 90 -14.50 16.16 -5.16
N GLU A 91 -14.52 15.52 -3.99
CA GLU A 91 -15.63 15.73 -3.08
C GLU A 91 -15.61 17.21 -2.76
N GLU A 92 -16.68 17.91 -3.10
CA GLU A 92 -16.72 19.33 -2.84
C GLU A 92 -16.70 19.49 -1.32
N VAL A 93 -15.85 20.39 -0.82
CA VAL A 93 -15.72 20.67 0.62
C VAL A 93 -17.08 20.82 1.32
N PRO A 94 -18.11 21.48 0.72
CA PRO A 94 -19.45 21.50 1.29
C PRO A 94 -20.11 20.13 1.48
N SER A 95 -19.99 19.20 0.52
CA SER A 95 -20.58 17.85 0.60
C SER A 95 -19.99 17.06 1.75
N VAL A 96 -18.66 17.03 1.83
CA VAL A 96 -17.93 16.31 2.91
C VAL A 96 -18.30 16.88 4.28
N LEU A 97 -18.42 18.20 4.41
CA LEU A 97 -18.84 18.83 5.65
C LEU A 97 -20.28 18.48 6.03
N THR A 98 -21.20 18.40 5.07
CA THR A 98 -22.58 17.96 5.31
C THR A 98 -22.61 16.51 5.81
N GLU A 99 -21.84 15.61 5.20
CA GLU A 99 -21.75 14.21 5.62
C GLU A 99 -21.18 14.07 7.04
N ILE A 100 -20.11 14.81 7.36
CA ILE A 100 -19.54 14.86 8.71
C ILE A 100 -20.58 15.35 9.74
N LEU A 101 -21.37 16.37 9.40
CA LEU A 101 -22.43 16.87 10.28
C LEU A 101 -23.54 15.84 10.50
N THR A 102 -23.94 15.11 9.46
CA THR A 102 -24.92 14.03 9.56
C THR A 102 -24.42 12.92 10.47
N LEU A 103 -23.17 12.46 10.29
CA LEU A 103 -22.57 11.44 11.15
C LEU A 103 -22.46 11.90 12.61
N ALA A 104 -21.97 13.11 12.83
CA ALA A 104 -21.85 13.68 14.18
C ALA A 104 -23.21 13.81 14.88
N SER A 105 -24.27 14.14 14.14
CA SER A 105 -25.64 14.21 14.67
C SER A 105 -26.15 12.83 15.09
N GLY A 106 -25.95 11.80 14.25
CA GLY A 106 -26.34 10.43 14.59
C GLY A 106 -25.60 9.88 15.81
N LEU A 107 -24.29 10.17 15.93
CA LEU A 107 -23.49 9.79 17.10
C LEU A 107 -23.95 10.48 18.38
N ARG A 108 -24.37 11.75 18.30
CA ARG A 108 -24.92 12.48 19.44
C ARG A 108 -26.25 11.88 19.92
N GLU A 109 -27.11 11.48 19.00
CA GLU A 109 -28.41 10.87 19.32
C GLU A 109 -28.27 9.45 19.91
N SER A 110 -27.22 8.74 19.52
CA SER A 110 -26.93 7.37 19.94
C SER A 110 -25.94 7.29 21.12
N ALA A 111 -25.56 8.42 21.71
CA ALA A 111 -24.52 8.48 22.74
C ALA A 111 -24.89 7.61 23.97
N PRO A 112 -24.17 6.51 24.24
CA PRO A 112 -24.42 5.70 25.42
C PRO A 112 -24.07 6.51 26.68
N GLY A 113 -24.90 6.39 27.72
CA GLY A 113 -24.73 7.12 28.99
C GLY A 113 -23.50 6.73 29.82
N LYS A 114 -22.58 5.93 29.27
CA LYS A 114 -21.26 5.62 29.83
C LYS A 114 -20.22 5.76 28.72
N GLU A 115 -19.20 6.56 29.02
CA GLU A 115 -18.03 6.82 28.17
C GLU A 115 -17.39 5.49 27.78
N ASP A 116 -17.60 5.08 26.53
CA ASP A 116 -16.82 4.02 25.90
C ASP A 116 -15.40 4.59 25.74
N GLU A 117 -14.45 4.10 26.54
CA GLU A 117 -13.08 4.66 26.65
C GLU A 117 -12.38 4.77 25.28
N ASP A 118 -12.78 3.93 24.32
CA ASP A 118 -12.22 3.88 22.97
C ASP A 118 -12.82 4.94 22.01
N ILE A 119 -14.00 5.51 22.29
CA ILE A 119 -14.66 6.46 21.38
C ILE A 119 -14.12 7.87 21.55
N LEU A 120 -13.79 8.28 22.79
CA LEU A 120 -13.35 9.63 23.10
C LEU A 120 -12.09 10.05 22.32
N PRO A 121 -11.02 9.23 22.21
CA PRO A 121 -9.83 9.58 21.42
C PRO A 121 -10.12 9.77 19.93
N LEU A 122 -11.07 9.02 19.37
CA LEU A 122 -11.48 9.14 17.96
C LEU A 122 -12.21 10.47 17.69
N LEU A 123 -13.10 10.87 18.60
CA LEU A 123 -13.80 12.15 18.52
C LEU A 123 -12.83 13.33 18.71
N GLN A 124 -11.87 13.20 19.62
CA GLN A 124 -10.82 14.20 19.82
C GLN A 124 -9.95 14.37 18.58
N SER A 125 -9.53 13.27 17.96
CA SER A 125 -8.74 13.28 16.73
C SER A 125 -9.50 13.95 15.58
N SER A 126 -10.78 13.58 15.40
CA SER A 126 -11.67 14.21 14.41
C SER A 126 -11.80 15.72 14.61
N ARG A 127 -11.95 16.19 15.86
CA ARG A 127 -11.99 17.62 16.19
C ARG A 127 -10.70 18.34 15.78
N ILE A 128 -9.54 17.78 16.12
CA ILE A 128 -8.23 18.36 15.79
C ILE A 128 -8.03 18.48 14.27
N LEU A 129 -8.44 17.47 13.51
CA LEU A 129 -8.36 17.48 12.05
C LEU A 129 -9.24 18.59 11.45
N LEU A 130 -10.48 18.74 11.94
CA LEU A 130 -11.39 19.82 11.52
C LEU A 130 -10.85 21.21 11.88
N GLU A 131 -10.29 21.39 13.07
CA GLU A 131 -9.64 22.64 13.46
C GLU A 131 -8.43 22.97 12.56
N THR A 132 -7.64 21.96 12.21
CA THR A 132 -6.49 22.11 11.32
C THR A 132 -6.92 22.51 9.91
N ALA A 133 -7.97 21.86 9.38
CA ALA A 133 -8.57 22.23 8.10
C ALA A 133 -9.04 23.69 8.12
N ARG A 134 -9.75 24.11 9.18
CA ARG A 134 -10.20 25.50 9.37
C ARG A 134 -9.03 26.49 9.34
N ARG A 135 -7.94 26.21 10.08
CA ARG A 135 -6.74 27.07 10.11
C ARG A 135 -6.09 27.21 8.73
N LYS A 136 -5.97 26.10 7.99
CA LYS A 136 -5.43 26.12 6.62
C LYS A 136 -6.32 26.89 5.65
N MET A 137 -7.65 26.80 5.78
CA MET A 137 -8.59 27.58 4.97
C MET A 137 -8.50 29.08 5.25
N SER A 138 -8.32 29.49 6.52
CA SER A 138 -8.12 30.90 6.85
C SER A 138 -6.77 31.45 6.39
N ALA A 139 -5.71 30.64 6.42
CA ALA A 139 -4.38 31.05 5.97
C ALA A 139 -4.27 31.23 4.44
N LYS A 140 -5.12 30.55 3.66
CA LYS A 140 -5.15 30.62 2.19
C LYS A 140 -5.98 31.81 1.65
N LYS A 141 -6.67 32.55 2.52
CA LYS A 141 -7.48 33.73 2.18
C LYS A 141 -6.71 35.07 2.33
N VAL A 142 -5.43 35.03 2.68
CA VAL A 142 -4.53 36.19 2.83
C VAL A 142 -3.54 36.22 1.68
#